data_AF-A0A270B8N5-F1
#
_entry.id   AF-A0A270B8N5-F1
#
_cell.length_a   1.000
_cell.length_b   1.000
_cell.length_c   1.000
_cell.angle_alpha   90.00
_cell.angle_beta   90.00
_cell.angle_gamma   90.00
#
_symmetry.space_group_name_H-M   'P 1'
#
loop_
_entity.id
_entity.type
_entity.pdbx_description
1 polymer ?
#
loop_
_entity_poly.entity_id
_entity_poly.type
_entity_poly.pdbx_seq_one_letter_code
_entity_poly.pdbx_strand_id
1 'polypeptide(L)'
;MRRALVALALLTTALPAQAAPRIVTSPQALPADHSRPRIFLGGSIDMGRAADWQAELVKSLGDLDVVFLNPRRPDWNPAWKPEAGEPEFRRQVEWELGALESADIVVMYFAPGSQSPISLLEMGLHARGGKLILLCPEGFWRKGNVDITAEHYGVEQVATMDELAAAVRRRVAGWTMPETASQE
;
A
#
# COMPACT_ATOMS: atom_id res chain seq x y z
N MET A 1 -38.03 -0.04 58.46
CA MET A 1 -37.95 -0.26 57.00
C MET A 1 -36.74 0.48 56.44
N ARG A 2 -35.59 -0.18 56.24
CA ARG A 2 -34.40 0.41 55.60
C ARG A 2 -34.36 -0.06 54.15
N ARG A 3 -34.50 0.86 53.21
CA ARG A 3 -34.37 0.60 51.76
C ARG A 3 -32.88 0.49 51.43
N ALA A 4 -32.44 -0.68 50.98
CA ALA A 4 -31.11 -0.87 50.43
C ALA A 4 -31.10 -0.33 48.98
N LEU A 5 -30.28 0.69 48.71
CA LEU A 5 -29.95 1.12 47.36
C LEU A 5 -28.89 0.17 46.79
N VAL A 6 -29.26 -0.59 45.76
CA VAL A 6 -28.30 -1.35 44.94
C VAL A 6 -27.80 -0.40 43.86
N ALA A 7 -26.54 0.03 43.98
CA ALA A 7 -25.85 0.76 42.92
C ALA A 7 -25.37 -0.22 41.86
N LEU A 8 -25.96 -0.15 40.67
CA LEU A 8 -25.54 -0.92 39.49
C LEU A 8 -24.32 -0.22 38.88
N ALA A 9 -23.13 -0.77 39.09
CA ALA A 9 -21.90 -0.29 38.46
C ALA A 9 -21.91 -0.67 36.96
N LEU A 10 -22.07 0.31 36.09
CA LEU A 10 -21.88 0.15 34.65
C LEU A 10 -20.38 -0.02 34.37
N LEU A 11 -19.95 -1.25 34.09
CA LEU A 11 -18.63 -1.54 33.54
C LEU A 11 -18.58 -1.06 32.09
N THR A 12 -18.00 0.11 31.87
CA THR A 12 -17.62 0.56 30.52
C THR A 12 -16.37 -0.23 30.10
N THR A 13 -16.55 -1.25 29.25
CA THR A 13 -15.43 -1.89 28.56
C THR A 13 -14.82 -0.88 27.58
N ALA A 14 -13.65 -0.34 27.93
CA ALA A 14 -12.87 0.45 26.99
C ALA A 14 -12.50 -0.44 25.80
N LEU A 15 -12.85 -0.02 24.58
CA LEU A 15 -12.34 -0.64 23.36
C LEU A 15 -10.80 -0.53 23.39
N PRO A 16 -10.06 -1.60 23.05
CA PRO A 16 -8.62 -1.53 22.98
C PRO A 16 -8.20 -0.41 22.02
N ALA A 17 -7.21 0.38 22.42
CA ALA A 17 -6.63 1.39 21.54
C ALA A 17 -6.12 0.70 20.27
N GLN A 18 -6.59 1.15 19.12
CA GLN A 18 -6.12 0.68 17.81
C GLN A 18 -4.61 0.92 17.74
N ALA A 19 -3.82 -0.14 17.56
CA ALA A 19 -2.38 0.01 17.33
C ALA A 19 -2.16 0.80 16.04
N ALA A 20 -1.13 1.65 16.02
CA ALA A 20 -0.78 2.41 14.81
C ALA A 20 -0.50 1.47 13.63
N PRO A 21 -0.84 1.85 12.39
CA PRO A 21 -0.62 1.01 11.22
C PRO A 21 0.87 0.66 11.08
N ARG A 22 1.18 -0.61 10.78
CA ARG A 22 2.56 -1.06 10.57
C ARG A 22 3.01 -0.64 9.18
N ILE A 23 3.88 0.36 9.11
CA ILE A 23 4.46 0.88 7.87
C ILE A 23 5.94 0.48 7.83
N VAL A 24 6.36 -0.12 6.72
CA VAL A 24 7.76 -0.49 6.44
C VAL A 24 8.21 0.26 5.20
N THR A 25 9.37 0.89 5.29
CA THR A 25 9.98 1.69 4.23
C THR A 25 11.48 1.42 4.22
N SER A 26 12.09 1.39 3.03
CA SER A 26 13.55 1.32 2.88
C SER A 26 14.23 2.40 3.75
N PRO A 27 15.34 2.09 4.47
CA PRO A 27 16.14 0.87 4.40
C PRO A 27 15.72 -0.24 5.37
N GLN A 28 14.54 -0.17 6.00
CA GLN A 28 14.08 -1.22 6.89
C GLN A 28 13.89 -2.53 6.11
N ALA A 29 14.40 -3.64 6.65
CA ALA A 29 14.22 -4.94 6.03
C ALA A 29 12.73 -5.29 5.93
N LEU A 30 12.35 -5.95 4.83
CA LEU A 30 11.00 -6.48 4.67
C LEU A 30 10.73 -7.51 5.79
N PRO A 31 9.51 -7.54 6.36
CA PRO A 31 9.19 -8.50 7.41
C PRO A 31 9.42 -9.94 6.93
N ALA A 32 10.07 -10.76 7.76
CA ALA A 32 10.22 -12.18 7.48
C ALA A 32 8.90 -12.94 7.70
N ASP A 33 8.06 -12.49 8.64
CA ASP A 33 6.74 -13.05 8.90
C ASP A 33 5.72 -12.60 7.85
N HIS A 34 4.90 -13.53 7.35
CA HIS A 34 3.77 -13.24 6.43
C HIS A 34 2.43 -13.58 7.08
N SER A 35 2.28 -13.26 8.37
CA SER A 35 1.06 -13.57 9.13
C SER A 35 -0.08 -12.56 8.91
N ARG A 36 0.14 -11.53 8.09
CA ARG A 36 -0.79 -10.45 7.80
C ARG A 36 -0.70 -10.07 6.32
N PRO A 37 -1.79 -9.56 5.72
CA PRO A 37 -1.75 -9.03 4.37
C PRO A 37 -0.74 -7.88 4.25
N ARG A 38 0.03 -7.89 3.17
CA ARG A 38 0.99 -6.87 2.79
C ARG A 38 0.43 -6.03 1.64
N ILE A 39 0.46 -4.72 1.81
CA ILE A 39 -0.06 -3.76 0.84
C ILE A 39 1.09 -2.86 0.37
N PHE A 40 1.48 -2.98 -0.90
CA PHE A 40 2.46 -2.08 -1.51
C PHE A 40 1.80 -0.82 -2.02
N LEU A 41 2.40 0.35 -1.73
CA LEU A 41 1.88 1.67 -2.09
C LEU A 41 2.67 2.26 -3.28
N GLY A 42 2.47 1.69 -4.46
CA GLY A 42 3.14 2.08 -5.69
C GLY A 42 2.50 3.27 -6.40
N GLY A 43 3.26 3.88 -7.30
CA GLY A 43 2.80 4.97 -8.13
C GLY A 43 3.52 6.28 -7.86
N SER A 44 2.79 7.37 -8.06
CA SER A 44 3.36 8.71 -8.19
C SER A 44 3.97 9.19 -6.88
N ILE A 45 5.28 9.43 -6.89
CA ILE A 45 6.04 10.09 -5.83
C ILE A 45 6.74 11.28 -6.48
N ASP A 46 6.17 12.47 -6.32
CA ASP A 46 6.71 13.67 -6.96
C ASP A 46 7.49 14.53 -5.97
N MET A 47 8.46 13.95 -5.26
CA MET A 47 9.51 14.66 -4.49
C MET A 47 9.07 15.96 -3.78
N GLY A 48 7.89 15.97 -3.14
CA GLY A 48 7.31 17.12 -2.41
C GLY A 48 6.35 18.04 -3.18
N ARG A 49 6.15 17.86 -4.48
CA ARG A 49 5.16 18.61 -5.30
C ARG A 49 3.79 17.94 -5.36
N ALA A 50 3.72 16.61 -5.24
CA ALA A 50 2.46 15.88 -5.10
C ALA A 50 2.04 15.76 -3.62
N ALA A 51 0.73 15.76 -3.39
CA ALA A 51 0.14 15.43 -2.10
C ALA A 51 0.60 14.04 -1.62
N ASP A 52 0.74 13.87 -0.30
CA ASP A 52 1.11 12.59 0.32
C ASP A 52 -0.08 11.64 0.43
N TRP A 53 -0.49 11.16 -0.74
CA TRP A 53 -1.58 10.21 -0.89
C TRP A 53 -1.29 8.89 -0.16
N GLN A 54 0.00 8.50 -0.03
CA GLN A 54 0.37 7.31 0.74
C GLN A 54 -0.03 7.49 2.21
N ALA A 55 0.33 8.63 2.81
CA ALA A 55 -0.05 8.93 4.19
C ALA A 55 -1.57 9.02 4.37
N GLU A 56 -2.29 9.62 3.42
CA GLU A 56 -3.76 9.71 3.44
C GLU A 56 -4.43 8.33 3.38
N LEU A 57 -3.98 7.46 2.46
CA LEU A 57 -4.51 6.12 2.31
C LEU A 57 -4.18 5.23 3.52
N VAL A 58 -2.96 5.32 4.06
CA VAL A 58 -2.60 4.61 5.30
C VAL A 58 -3.47 5.06 6.45
N LYS A 59 -3.75 6.37 6.57
CA LYS A 59 -4.63 6.90 7.60
C LYS A 59 -6.06 6.39 7.45
N SER A 60 -6.61 6.36 6.23
CA SER A 60 -7.99 5.90 5.99
C SER A 60 -8.18 4.39 6.18
N LEU A 61 -7.09 3.63 6.23
CA LEU A 61 -7.04 2.18 6.42
C LEU A 61 -6.39 1.77 7.76
N GLY A 62 -6.15 2.72 8.66
CA GLY A 62 -5.39 2.49 9.91
C GLY A 62 -6.08 1.57 10.91
N ASP A 63 -7.34 1.23 10.69
CA ASP A 63 -8.10 0.24 11.45
C ASP A 63 -7.83 -1.21 11.03
N LEU A 64 -7.16 -1.44 9.88
CA LEU A 64 -6.85 -2.77 9.38
C LEU A 64 -5.57 -3.36 10.00
N ASP A 65 -5.57 -4.66 10.31
CA ASP A 65 -4.37 -5.39 10.74
C ASP A 65 -3.54 -5.84 9.52
N VAL A 66 -2.80 -4.90 8.94
CA VAL A 66 -2.02 -5.08 7.70
C VAL A 66 -0.62 -4.51 7.82
N VAL A 67 0.25 -4.88 6.89
CA VAL A 67 1.57 -4.25 6.71
C VAL A 67 1.56 -3.39 5.46
N PHE A 68 1.78 -2.09 5.61
CA PHE A 68 2.01 -1.19 4.49
C PHE A 68 3.48 -1.19 4.10
N LEU A 69 3.77 -1.51 2.85
CA LEU A 69 5.08 -1.37 2.23
C LEU A 69 5.08 -0.05 1.45
N ASN A 70 5.63 0.99 2.07
CA ASN A 70 5.61 2.35 1.53
C ASN A 70 6.99 2.71 0.94
N PRO A 71 7.12 2.84 -0.39
CA PRO A 71 8.38 3.19 -1.03
C PRO A 71 8.80 4.66 -0.80
N ARG A 72 7.89 5.54 -0.37
CA ARG A 72 8.19 6.96 -0.15
C ARG A 72 9.07 7.15 1.09
N ARG A 73 10.37 7.34 0.87
CA ARG A 73 11.36 7.61 1.93
C ARG A 73 11.27 9.04 2.46
N PRO A 74 11.19 9.26 3.79
CA PRO A 74 11.28 10.59 4.38
C PRO A 74 12.70 11.17 4.34
N ASP A 75 13.72 10.30 4.24
CA ASP A 75 15.13 10.65 4.19
C ASP A 75 15.69 10.68 2.75
N TRP A 76 14.81 10.75 1.75
CA TRP A 76 15.25 10.77 0.35
C TRP A 76 16.22 11.93 0.09
N ASN A 77 17.39 11.60 -0.44
CA ASN A 77 18.40 12.59 -0.77
C ASN A 77 18.49 12.78 -2.31
N PRO A 78 18.17 13.98 -2.84
CA PRO A 78 18.30 14.27 -4.26
C PRO A 78 19.71 14.13 -4.83
N ALA A 79 20.74 14.06 -3.98
CA ALA A 79 22.12 13.81 -4.38
C ALA A 79 22.39 12.33 -4.73
N TRP A 80 21.51 11.40 -4.33
CA TRP A 80 21.63 10.00 -4.74
C TRP A 80 21.37 9.89 -6.24
N LYS A 81 22.39 9.45 -6.97
CA LYS A 81 22.32 9.34 -8.42
C LYS A 81 21.43 8.15 -8.79
N PRO A 82 20.60 8.27 -9.85
CA PRO A 82 19.82 7.16 -10.37
C PRO A 82 20.70 6.19 -11.19
N GLU A 83 21.77 5.71 -10.57
CA GLU A 83 22.77 4.83 -11.16
C GLU A 83 22.81 3.55 -10.34
N ALA A 84 22.85 2.38 -10.99
CA ALA A 84 22.90 1.11 -10.28
C ALA A 84 24.05 1.07 -9.26
N GLY A 85 25.19 1.72 -9.53
CA GLY A 85 26.34 1.78 -8.62
C GLY A 85 26.11 2.59 -7.32
N GLU A 86 25.15 3.50 -7.28
CA GLU A 86 24.85 4.33 -6.10
C GLU A 86 24.21 3.48 -4.99
N PRO A 87 24.86 3.28 -3.83
CA PRO A 87 24.39 2.33 -2.82
C PRO A 87 22.97 2.59 -2.30
N GLU A 88 22.60 3.85 -2.05
CA GLU A 88 21.28 4.16 -1.51
C GLU A 88 20.17 4.06 -2.58
N PHE A 89 20.49 4.39 -3.83
CA PHE A 89 19.58 4.19 -4.96
C PHE A 89 19.37 2.70 -5.24
N ARG A 90 20.45 1.90 -5.29
CA ARG A 90 20.35 0.44 -5.44
C ARG A 90 19.50 -0.16 -4.32
N ARG A 91 19.76 0.22 -3.07
CA ARG A 91 19.00 -0.28 -1.93
C ARG A 91 17.51 0.05 -2.05
N GLN A 92 17.16 1.25 -2.50
CA GLN A 92 15.76 1.62 -2.76
C GLN A 92 15.14 0.68 -3.80
N VAL A 93 15.76 0.55 -4.97
CA VAL A 93 15.20 -0.22 -6.08
C VAL A 93 15.07 -1.71 -5.73
N GLU A 94 16.09 -2.30 -5.09
CA GLU A 94 16.06 -3.69 -4.64
C GLU A 94 14.99 -3.92 -3.57
N TRP A 95 14.81 -2.95 -2.66
CA TRP A 95 13.75 -3.00 -1.66
C TRP A 95 12.36 -2.91 -2.32
N GLU A 96 12.15 -1.99 -3.27
CA GLU A 96 10.89 -1.83 -4.00
C GLU A 96 10.51 -3.11 -4.75
N LEU A 97 11.47 -3.73 -5.46
CA LEU A 97 11.25 -5.00 -6.15
C LEU A 97 10.87 -6.11 -5.16
N GLY A 98 11.61 -6.28 -4.07
CA GLY A 98 11.27 -7.28 -3.05
C GLY A 98 9.92 -7.02 -2.38
N ALA A 99 9.60 -5.74 -2.13
CA ALA A 99 8.34 -5.33 -1.52
C ALA A 99 7.16 -5.64 -2.44
N LEU A 100 7.26 -5.26 -3.71
CA LEU A 100 6.29 -5.57 -4.76
C LEU A 100 6.06 -7.07 -4.90
N GLU A 101 7.13 -7.88 -4.94
CA GLU A 101 7.01 -9.34 -5.03
C GLU A 101 6.28 -9.93 -3.82
N SER A 102 6.63 -9.47 -2.61
CA SER A 102 6.06 -10.00 -1.38
C SER A 102 4.64 -9.49 -1.06
N ALA A 103 4.14 -8.49 -1.78
CA ALA A 103 2.84 -7.89 -1.51
C ALA A 103 1.69 -8.79 -1.97
N ASP A 104 0.66 -8.92 -1.12
CA ASP A 104 -0.61 -9.57 -1.46
C ASP A 104 -1.52 -8.65 -2.26
N ILE A 105 -1.40 -7.35 -2.00
CA ILE A 105 -2.14 -6.28 -2.68
C ILE A 105 -1.13 -5.23 -3.12
N VAL A 106 -1.15 -4.86 -4.39
CA VAL A 106 -0.39 -3.74 -4.93
C VAL A 106 -1.38 -2.65 -5.29
N VAL A 107 -1.27 -1.52 -4.62
CA VAL A 107 -1.96 -0.29 -5.03
C VAL A 107 -1.04 0.46 -5.98
N MET A 108 -1.58 0.92 -7.11
CA MET A 108 -0.86 1.76 -8.05
C MET A 108 -1.66 3.04 -8.33
N TYR A 109 -1.14 4.19 -7.90
CA TYR A 109 -1.77 5.49 -8.15
C TYR A 109 -0.97 6.34 -9.15
N PHE A 110 -1.58 6.62 -10.30
CA PHE A 110 -1.05 7.54 -11.31
C PHE A 110 -1.71 8.92 -11.18
N ALA A 111 -1.02 9.86 -10.56
CA ALA A 111 -1.54 11.19 -10.29
C ALA A 111 -1.62 12.04 -11.57
N PRO A 112 -2.64 12.91 -11.72
CA PRO A 112 -2.69 13.89 -12.80
C PRO A 112 -1.42 14.76 -12.85
N GLY A 113 -0.90 15.00 -14.05
CA GLY A 113 0.33 15.80 -14.25
C GLY A 113 1.66 15.08 -13.92
N SER A 114 1.63 13.88 -13.36
CA SER A 114 2.83 13.06 -13.14
C SER A 114 3.25 12.29 -14.40
N GLN A 115 4.53 11.89 -14.48
CA GLN A 115 5.03 11.00 -15.53
C GLN A 115 5.12 9.53 -15.09
N SER A 116 5.56 9.29 -13.86
CA SER A 116 5.64 8.00 -13.18
C SER A 116 6.19 6.84 -14.04
N PRO A 117 7.35 6.99 -14.71
CA PRO A 117 7.87 6.00 -15.65
C PRO A 117 8.23 4.66 -14.99
N ILE A 118 8.78 4.69 -13.77
CA ILE A 118 9.10 3.47 -13.01
C ILE A 118 7.82 2.75 -12.59
N SER A 119 6.80 3.49 -12.14
CA SER A 119 5.50 2.90 -11.81
C SER A 119 4.79 2.27 -13.01
N LEU A 120 5.00 2.78 -14.24
CA LEU A 120 4.52 2.10 -15.45
C LEU A 120 5.23 0.76 -15.68
N LEU A 121 6.53 0.68 -15.40
CA LEU A 121 7.29 -0.57 -15.45
C LEU A 121 6.77 -1.57 -14.39
N GLU A 122 6.61 -1.12 -13.15
CA GLU A 122 6.07 -1.92 -12.05
C GLU A 122 4.64 -2.41 -12.32
N MET A 123 3.79 -1.56 -12.88
CA MET A 123 2.46 -1.95 -13.36
C MET A 123 2.57 -3.09 -14.38
N GLY A 124 3.51 -3.00 -15.34
CA GLY A 124 3.73 -4.06 -16.31
C GLY A 124 4.18 -5.38 -15.68
N LEU A 125 5.06 -5.33 -14.69
CA LEU A 125 5.56 -6.50 -13.95
C LEU A 125 4.44 -7.21 -13.16
N HIS A 126 3.49 -6.45 -12.61
CA HIS A 126 2.44 -6.97 -11.72
C HIS A 126 1.01 -6.87 -12.28
N ALA A 127 0.85 -6.56 -13.57
CA ALA A 127 -0.45 -6.56 -14.23
C ALA A 127 -1.08 -7.96 -14.24
N ARG A 128 -0.25 -9.00 -14.26
CA ARG A 128 -0.67 -10.40 -14.15
C ARG A 128 -0.62 -10.84 -12.68
N GLY A 129 -1.48 -11.79 -12.31
CA GLY A 129 -1.51 -12.37 -10.96
C GLY A 129 -2.55 -11.75 -10.02
N GLY A 130 -3.33 -10.77 -10.48
CA GLY A 130 -4.54 -10.33 -9.80
C GLY A 130 -4.33 -9.50 -8.52
N LYS A 131 -3.09 -9.25 -8.09
CA LYS A 131 -2.80 -8.46 -6.87
C LYS A 131 -2.91 -6.94 -7.05
N LEU A 132 -2.97 -6.44 -8.29
CA LEU A 132 -2.98 -5.01 -8.59
C LEU A 132 -4.39 -4.38 -8.47
N ILE A 133 -4.48 -3.24 -7.79
CA ILE A 133 -5.59 -2.28 -7.85
C ILE A 133 -5.04 -0.96 -8.38
N LEU A 134 -5.70 -0.41 -9.39
CA LEU A 134 -5.24 0.76 -10.12
C LEU A 134 -6.16 1.96 -9.88
N LEU A 135 -5.57 3.11 -9.53
CA LEU A 135 -6.21 4.41 -9.60
C LEU A 135 -5.47 5.27 -10.63
N CYS A 136 -6.13 5.61 -11.73
CA CYS A 136 -5.56 6.45 -12.79
C CYS A 136 -6.60 7.48 -13.28
N PRO A 137 -6.75 8.61 -12.56
CA PRO A 137 -7.69 9.67 -12.92
C PRO A 137 -7.32 10.36 -14.24
N GLU A 138 -8.28 11.12 -14.77
CA GLU A 138 -8.02 12.03 -15.89
C GLU A 138 -6.85 12.98 -15.62
N GLY A 139 -6.08 13.28 -16.66
CA GLY A 139 -4.90 14.14 -16.57
C GLY A 139 -3.57 13.41 -16.34
N PHE A 140 -3.57 12.08 -16.18
CA PHE A 140 -2.32 11.31 -16.34
C PHE A 140 -1.97 11.17 -17.83
N TRP A 141 -0.75 11.57 -18.20
CA TRP A 141 -0.32 11.76 -19.59
C TRP A 141 -0.32 10.48 -20.45
N ARG A 142 -0.37 9.29 -19.84
CA ARG A 142 -0.45 7.98 -20.51
C ARG A 142 -1.68 7.19 -20.11
N LYS A 143 -2.72 7.85 -19.58
CA LYS A 143 -3.97 7.22 -19.13
C LYS A 143 -4.53 6.20 -20.13
N GLY A 144 -4.66 6.55 -21.40
CA GLY A 144 -5.19 5.61 -22.40
C GLY A 144 -4.39 4.30 -22.53
N ASN A 145 -3.06 4.32 -22.35
CA ASN A 145 -2.25 3.10 -22.35
C ASN A 145 -2.48 2.27 -21.08
N VAL A 146 -2.59 2.96 -19.94
CA VAL A 146 -2.88 2.36 -18.65
C VAL A 146 -4.26 1.70 -18.66
N ASP A 147 -5.30 2.38 -19.13
CA ASP A 147 -6.67 1.88 -19.19
C ASP A 147 -6.77 0.62 -20.09
N ILE A 148 -6.23 0.68 -21.31
CA ILE A 148 -6.24 -0.46 -22.25
C ILE A 148 -5.48 -1.66 -21.67
N THR A 149 -4.34 -1.41 -21.02
CA THR A 149 -3.53 -2.48 -20.41
C THR A 149 -4.25 -3.11 -19.21
N ALA A 150 -4.88 -2.28 -18.37
CA ALA A 150 -5.64 -2.73 -17.22
C ALA A 150 -6.83 -3.60 -17.66
N GLU A 151 -7.60 -3.14 -18.65
CA GLU A 151 -8.69 -3.91 -19.24
C GLU A 151 -8.20 -5.24 -19.82
N HIS A 152 -7.12 -5.22 -20.60
CA HIS A 152 -6.56 -6.42 -21.24
C HIS A 152 -6.16 -7.50 -20.23
N TYR A 153 -5.61 -7.10 -19.07
CA TYR A 153 -5.16 -8.03 -18.04
C TYR A 153 -6.17 -8.26 -16.91
N GLY A 154 -7.36 -7.64 -16.97
CA GLY A 154 -8.37 -7.75 -15.92
C GLY A 154 -7.94 -7.13 -14.58
N VAL A 155 -7.14 -6.06 -14.62
CA VAL A 155 -6.74 -5.30 -13.43
C VAL A 155 -7.95 -4.50 -12.93
N GLU A 156 -8.23 -4.60 -11.63
CA GLU A 156 -9.27 -3.78 -10.98
C GLU A 156 -8.87 -2.31 -11.02
N GLN A 157 -9.63 -1.49 -11.75
CA GLN A 157 -9.42 -0.06 -11.86
C GLN A 157 -10.56 0.71 -11.19
N VAL A 158 -10.20 1.66 -10.33
CA VAL A 158 -11.11 2.53 -9.58
C VAL A 158 -10.91 4.00 -9.96
N ALA A 159 -11.91 4.84 -9.67
CA ALA A 159 -11.92 6.23 -10.10
C ALA A 159 -11.49 7.23 -9.00
N THR A 160 -11.59 6.85 -7.72
CA THR A 160 -11.30 7.76 -6.60
C THR A 160 -10.47 7.10 -5.50
N MET A 161 -9.89 7.92 -4.61
CA MET A 161 -9.15 7.44 -3.44
C MET A 161 -10.05 6.68 -2.45
N ASP A 162 -11.32 7.08 -2.33
CA ASP A 162 -12.30 6.39 -1.48
C ASP A 162 -12.65 5.01 -2.05
N GLU A 163 -12.85 4.91 -3.36
CA GLU A 163 -13.05 3.62 -4.03
C GLU A 163 -11.82 2.73 -3.94
N LEU A 164 -10.61 3.31 -4.00
CA LEU A 164 -9.36 2.60 -3.79
C LEU A 164 -9.27 2.03 -2.37
N ALA A 165 -9.56 2.83 -1.35
CA ALA A 165 -9.62 2.37 0.04
C ALA A 165 -10.67 1.25 0.22
N ALA A 166 -11.85 1.40 -0.40
CA ALA A 166 -12.89 0.37 -0.37
C ALA A 166 -12.45 -0.93 -1.05
N ALA A 167 -11.76 -0.86 -2.19
CA ALA A 167 -11.20 -2.03 -2.89
C ALA A 167 -10.15 -2.75 -2.04
N VAL A 168 -9.22 -2.01 -1.43
CA VAL A 168 -8.23 -2.56 -0.50
C VAL A 168 -8.92 -3.28 0.66
N ARG A 169 -9.94 -2.67 1.28
CA ARG A 169 -10.72 -3.31 2.36
C ARG A 169 -11.36 -4.62 1.91
N ARG A 170 -11.97 -4.65 0.73
CA ARG A 170 -12.55 -5.89 0.17
C ARG A 170 -11.51 -7.00 0.02
N ARG A 171 -10.33 -6.67 -0.51
CA ARG A 171 -9.25 -7.65 -0.70
C ARG A 171 -8.66 -8.14 0.63
N VAL A 172 -8.48 -7.24 1.59
CA VAL A 172 -8.03 -7.60 2.94
C VAL A 172 -9.04 -8.52 3.63
N ALA A 173 -10.34 -8.24 3.53
CA ALA A 173 -11.37 -9.09 4.10
C ALA A 173 -11.43 -10.51 3.48
N GLY A 174 -11.02 -10.64 2.22
CA GLY A 174 -10.92 -11.93 1.52
C GLY A 174 -9.54 -12.59 1.60
N TRP A 175 -8.56 -11.96 2.24
CA TRP A 175 -7.20 -12.50 2.31
C TRP A 175 -7.16 -13.71 3.25
N THR A 176 -6.40 -14.71 2.84
CA THR A 176 -6.06 -15.88 3.65
C THR A 176 -4.56 -16.00 3.73
N MET A 177 -4.06 -16.43 4.88
CA MET A 177 -2.62 -16.61 5.07
C MET A 177 -2.09 -17.61 4.05
N PRO A 178 -1.05 -17.27 3.27
CA PRO A 178 -0.43 -18.21 2.35
C PRO A 178 -0.01 -19.46 3.12
N GLU A 179 -0.36 -20.64 2.60
CA GLU A 179 0.21 -21.87 3.13
C GLU A 179 1.72 -21.77 3.01
N THR A 180 2.42 -21.93 4.13
CA THR A 180 3.88 -21.96 4.12
C THR A 180 4.26 -23.16 3.27
N ALA A 181 4.78 -22.93 2.07
CA ALA A 181 5.31 -23.99 1.24
C ALA A 181 6.26 -24.80 2.13
N SER A 182 5.88 -26.05 2.41
CA SER A 182 6.75 -27.00 3.08
C SER A 182 8.01 -27.03 2.22
N GLN A 183 9.12 -26.56 2.78
CA GLN A 183 10.40 -26.68 2.11
C GLN A 183 10.69 -28.17 1.99
N GLU A 184 10.51 -28.73 0.80
CA GLU A 184 11.18 -29.97 0.36
C GLU A 184 12.59 -29.64 -0.11
#